data_AF-A0A6J4PNA4-F1
#
_entry.id   AF-A0A6J4PNA4-F1
#
_cell.length_a   1.000
_cell.length_b   1.000
_cell.length_c   1.000
_cell.angle_alpha   90.00
_cell.angle_beta   90.00
_cell.angle_gamma   90.00
#
_symmetry.space_group_name_H-M   'P 1'
#
loop_
_entity.id
_entity.type
_entity.pdbx_description
1 polymer ?
#
loop_
_entity_poly.entity_id
_entity_poly.type
_entity_poly.pdbx_seq_one_letter_code
_entity_poly.pdbx_strand_id
1 'polypeptide(L)' 'MRIIVYDILSYLASGMSHEEILANFLYLEAEDIRASLAFVANTERMFLSAPSCARL' A
#
# COMPACT_ATOMS: atom_id res chain seq x y z
N MET A 1 -2.28 -5.56 17.48
CA MET A 1 -1.10 -5.07 16.73
C MET A 1 -1.59 -4.38 15.47
N ARG A 2 -1.03 -3.22 15.07
CA ARG A 2 -1.58 -2.40 13.98
C ARG A 2 -0.60 -2.35 12.81
N ILE A 3 -0.75 -3.37 11.95
CA ILE A 3 -0.28 -3.41 10.57
C ILE A 3 -0.71 -2.18 9.77
N ILE A 4 0.09 -1.16 9.43
CA ILE A 4 -0.42 -0.11 8.53
C ILE A 4 -0.31 -0.62 7.09
N VAL A 5 -1.39 -0.54 6.31
CA VAL A 5 -1.41 -0.92 4.88
C VAL A 5 -0.24 -0.30 4.11
N TYR A 6 0.13 0.93 4.48
CA TYR A 6 1.27 1.65 3.94
C TYR A 6 2.63 0.99 4.21
N ASP A 7 2.81 0.31 5.35
CA ASP A 7 4.06 -0.40 5.64
C ASP A 7 4.25 -1.57 4.67
N ILE A 8 3.19 -2.34 4.41
CA ILE A 8 3.22 -3.48 3.46
C ILE A 8 3.61 -3.00 2.06
N LEU A 9 3.06 -1.87 1.63
CA LEU A 9 3.40 -1.24 0.35
C LEU A 9 4.85 -0.73 0.33
N SER A 10 5.34 -0.23 1.46
CA SER A 10 6.73 0.21 1.63
C SER A 10 7.71 -0.97 1.53
N TYR A 11 7.36 -2.13 2.09
CA TYR A 11 8.13 -3.37 1.94
C TYR A 11 8.14 -3.88 0.49
N LEU A 12 6.98 -3.85 -0.19
CA LEU A 12 6.90 -4.17 -1.62
C LEU A 12 7.74 -3.20 -2.47
N ALA A 13 7.71 -1.90 -2.17
CA ALA A 13 8.51 -0.88 -2.84
C ALA A 13 10.02 -1.03 -2.58
N SER A 14 10.39 -1.64 -1.45
CA SER A 14 11.79 -1.97 -1.14
C SER A 14 12.31 -3.20 -1.92
N GLY A 15 11.45 -3.88 -2.68
CA GLY A 15 11.80 -5.04 -3.51
C GLY A 15 11.60 -6.39 -2.82
N MET A 16 10.91 -6.43 -1.68
CA MET A 16 10.58 -7.68 -0.99
C MET A 16 9.46 -8.41 -1.72
N SER A 17 9.55 -9.74 -1.83
CA SER A 17 8.55 -10.53 -2.55
C SER A 17 7.28 -10.75 -1.71
N HIS A 18 6.14 -10.94 -2.37
CA HIS A 18 4.86 -11.24 -1.72
C HIS A 18 4.97 -12.41 -0.73
N GLU A 19 5.70 -13.46 -1.10
CA GLU A 19 5.91 -14.65 -0.26
C GLU A 19 6.71 -14.34 1.01
N GLU A 20 7.74 -13.49 0.93
CA GLU A 20 8.53 -13.08 2.09
C GLU A 20 7.69 -12.22 3.05
N ILE A 21 6.84 -11.35 2.52
CA ILE A 21 5.93 -10.52 3.33
C ILE A 21 4.89 -11.40 4.02
N LEU A 22 4.28 -12.36 3.32
CA LEU A 22 3.35 -13.33 3.90
C LEU A 22 4.04 -14.21 4.97
N ALA A 23 5.30 -14.59 4.75
CA ALA A 23 6.07 -15.35 5.73
C ALA A 23 6.44 -14.52 6.99
N ASN A 24 6.69 -13.22 6.84
CA ASN A 24 6.94 -12.31 7.97
C ASN A 24 5.65 -11.92 8.71
N PHE A 25 4.52 -11.90 8.01
CA PHE A 25 3.22 -11.52 8.53
C PHE A 25 2.20 -12.64 8.36
N LEU A 26 2.27 -13.63 9.27
CA LEU A 26 1.36 -14.78 9.35
C LEU A 26 -0.14 -14.44 9.52
N TYR A 27 -0.48 -13.18 9.72
CA TYR A 27 -1.85 -12.68 9.82
C TYR A 27 -2.30 -11.92 8.55
N LEU A 28 -1.42 -11.81 7.55
CA LEU A 28 -1.69 -11.13 6.29
C LEU A 28 -2.01 -12.18 5.23
N GLU A 29 -3.13 -12.01 4.54
CA GLU A 29 -3.50 -12.88 3.43
C GLU A 29 -3.21 -12.21 2.08
N ALA A 30 -3.13 -13.03 1.02
CA ALA A 30 -3.02 -12.51 -0.34
C ALA A 30 -4.22 -11.62 -0.71
N GLU A 31 -5.39 -11.84 -0.10
CA GLU A 31 -6.56 -10.96 -0.20
C GLU A 31 -6.26 -9.55 0.32
N ASP A 32 -5.59 -9.43 1.47
CA ASP A 32 -5.27 -8.14 2.10
C ASP A 32 -4.31 -7.31 1.25
N ILE A 33 -3.33 -7.95 0.62
CA ILE A 33 -2.39 -7.28 -0.29
C ILE A 33 -3.14 -6.75 -1.53
N ARG A 34 -4.03 -7.57 -2.10
CA ARG A 34 -4.84 -7.15 -3.26
C ARG A 34 -5.81 -6.03 -2.90
N ALA A 35 -6.46 -6.11 -1.76
CA ALA A 35 -7.34 -5.06 -1.24
C ALA A 35 -6.57 -3.76 -0.97
N SER A 36 -5.34 -3.87 -0.44
CA SER A 36 -4.44 -2.75 -0.21
C SER A 36 -4.01 -2.07 -1.52
N LEU A 37 -3.61 -2.85 -2.53
CA LEU A 37 -3.26 -2.32 -3.85
C LEU A 37 -4.46 -1.64 -4.53
N ALA A 38 -5.64 -2.26 -4.45
CA ALA A 38 -6.87 -1.66 -4.97
C ALA A 38 -7.27 -0.38 -4.23
N PHE A 39 -7.05 -0.34 -2.90
CA PHE A 39 -7.30 0.84 -2.08
C PHE A 39 -6.36 1.97 -2.45
N VAL A 40 -5.05 1.71 -2.61
CA VAL A 40 -4.07 2.72 -3.04
C VAL A 40 -4.45 3.22 -4.42
N ALA A 41 -4.63 2.35 -5.41
CA ALA A 41 -5.04 2.70 -6.78
C ALA A 41 -6.30 3.57 -6.84
N ASN A 42 -7.21 3.40 -5.88
CA ASN A 42 -8.41 4.23 -5.74
C ASN A 42 -8.14 5.53 -4.97
N THR A 43 -7.28 5.52 -3.96
CA THR A 43 -6.84 6.67 -3.18
C THR A 43 -6.00 7.65 -4.01
N GLU A 44 -5.14 7.19 -4.93
CA GLU A 44 -4.35 8.07 -5.81
C GLU A 44 -5.26 8.98 -6.64
N ARG A 45 -6.43 8.48 -7.06
CA ARG A 45 -7.43 9.32 -7.75
C ARG A 45 -7.99 10.43 -6.87
N MET A 46 -8.12 10.19 -5.56
CA MET A 46 -8.55 11.22 -4.61
C MET A 46 -7.40 12.16 -4.23
N PHE A 47 -6.17 11.66 -4.08
CA PHE A 47 -5.02 12.46 -3.66
C PHE A 47 -4.47 13.35 -4.81
N LEU A 48 -4.57 12.89 -6.06
CA LEU A 48 -4.26 13.68 -7.26
C LEU A 48 -5.35 14.72 -7.59
N SER A 49 -6.49 14.71 -6.88
CA SER A 49 -7.53 15.74 -7.00
C SER A 49 -7.33 16.94 -6.07
N ALA A 50 -6.19 17.04 -5.37
CA ALA A 50 -5.77 18.33 -4.81
C ALA A 50 -5.38 19.26 -5.98
N PRO A 51 -6.14 20.34 -6.24
CA PRO A 51 -5.79 21.24 -7.32
C PRO A 51 -4.51 21.95 -6.90
N SER A 52 -3.48 21.82 -7.74
CA SER A 52 -2.50 22.88 -7.98
C SER A 52 -2.00 23.61 -6.71
N CYS A 53 -1.05 23.00 -6.00
CA CYS A 53 0.04 23.80 -5.44
C CYS A 53 0.90 24.29 -6.62
N ALA A 54 0.38 25.29 -7.34
CA ALA A 54 1.07 26.00 -8.40
C ALA A 54 0.68 27.47 -8.31
N ARG A 55 1.27 28.17 -7.34
CA ARG A 55 1.44 29.62 -7.40
C ARG A 55 2.65 30.02 -6.54
N LEU A 56 3.83 29.69 -7.06
CA LEU A 56 4.99 30.59 -6.93
C LEU A 56 4.66 31.92 -7.61
#